data_AF-M0GDL3-F1
#
_entry.id   AF-M0GDL3-F1
#
_cell.length_a   1.000
_cell.length_b   1.000
_cell.length_c   1.000
_cell.angle_alpha   90.00
_cell.angle_beta   90.00
_cell.angle_gamma   90.00
#
_symmetry.space_group_name_H-M   'P 1'
#
loop_
_entity.id
_entity.type
_entity.pdbx_description
1 polymer ?
#
loop_
_entity_poly.entity_id
_entity_poly.type
_entity_poly.pdbx_seq_one_letter_code
_entity_poly.pdbx_strand_id
1 'polypeptide(L)'
;MTPPTLPDDRGDRGVSTALGYVLTLTITVVLISGLLVAAGGFVSDERERVTETELDVVGNRLAAGIESVDRIGAAPGESRVEATVRLPPRVAGTTYTIEVLPASNELVLTSTDPEVTVRVSVETETSLVASRVDGGDVTITYDPASGVEVAS
;
A
#
# COMPACT_ATOMS: atom_id res chain seq x y z
N MET A 1 -36.36 36.70 -70.41
CA MET A 1 -35.28 35.70 -70.53
C MET A 1 -34.36 35.90 -69.34
N THR A 2 -34.61 35.17 -68.25
CA THR A 2 -33.98 35.35 -66.94
C THR A 2 -32.75 34.45 -66.86
N PRO A 3 -31.57 34.95 -66.43
CA PRO A 3 -30.36 34.15 -66.37
C PRO A 3 -30.43 33.13 -65.21
N PRO A 4 -29.85 31.93 -65.38
CA PRO A 4 -29.80 30.92 -64.33
C PRO A 4 -28.80 31.32 -63.23
N THR A 5 -29.26 31.32 -61.98
CA THR A 5 -28.40 31.39 -60.79
C THR A 5 -27.70 30.05 -60.59
N LEU A 6 -26.37 30.03 -60.69
CA LEU A 6 -25.56 28.85 -60.38
C LEU A 6 -25.43 28.69 -58.86
N PRO A 7 -25.61 27.48 -58.29
CA PRO A 7 -25.37 27.24 -56.87
C PRO A 7 -23.88 27.35 -56.51
N ASP A 8 -23.55 28.02 -55.41
CA ASP A 8 -22.19 28.27 -54.94
C ASP A 8 -21.56 27.03 -54.26
N ASP A 9 -20.72 26.33 -55.02
CA ASP A 9 -20.02 25.09 -54.67
C ASP A 9 -18.77 25.28 -53.77
N ARG A 10 -18.60 26.48 -53.19
CA ARG A 10 -17.44 26.84 -52.34
C ARG A 10 -17.64 26.45 -50.87
N GLY A 11 -18.88 26.32 -50.40
CA GLY A 11 -19.21 25.96 -49.02
C GLY A 11 -18.74 24.57 -48.62
N ASP A 12 -19.04 23.55 -49.42
CA ASP A 12 -18.73 22.14 -49.12
C ASP A 12 -17.22 21.85 -48.99
N ARG A 13 -16.40 22.57 -49.76
CA ARG A 13 -14.93 22.38 -49.77
C ARG A 13 -14.28 22.99 -48.53
N GLY A 14 -14.74 24.16 -48.09
CA GLY A 14 -14.30 24.78 -46.84
C GLY A 14 -14.71 23.98 -45.60
N VAL A 15 -15.89 23.36 -45.65
CA VAL A 15 -16.40 22.49 -44.58
C VAL A 15 -15.60 21.18 -44.49
N SER A 16 -15.19 20.58 -45.62
CA SER A 16 -14.41 19.33 -45.62
C SER A 16 -13.03 19.46 -44.97
N THR A 17 -12.32 20.58 -45.22
CA THR A 17 -11.03 20.85 -44.55
C THR A 17 -11.21 21.06 -43.06
N ALA A 18 -12.20 21.86 -42.63
CA ALA A 18 -12.47 22.08 -41.21
C ALA A 18 -12.91 20.79 -40.49
N LEU A 19 -13.77 19.97 -41.13
CA LEU A 19 -14.24 18.71 -40.59
C LEU A 19 -13.10 17.69 -40.38
N GLY A 20 -12.16 17.64 -41.32
CA GLY A 20 -10.97 16.78 -41.20
C GLY A 20 -10.12 17.14 -39.97
N TYR A 21 -9.86 18.44 -39.75
CA TYR A 21 -9.13 18.90 -38.56
C TYR A 21 -9.87 18.59 -37.26
N VAL A 22 -11.19 18.81 -37.24
CA VAL A 22 -12.03 18.50 -36.06
C VAL A 22 -12.01 17.01 -35.75
N LEU A 23 -12.10 16.14 -36.76
CA LEU A 23 -12.04 14.69 -36.57
C LEU A 23 -10.70 14.26 -35.96
N THR A 24 -9.58 14.72 -36.51
CA THR A 24 -8.25 14.41 -35.97
C THR A 24 -8.12 14.90 -34.53
N LEU A 25 -8.51 16.15 -34.26
CA LEU A 25 -8.48 16.70 -32.91
C LEU A 25 -9.33 15.88 -31.94
N THR A 26 -10.53 15.48 -32.36
CA THR A 26 -11.44 14.66 -31.56
C THR A 26 -10.79 13.32 -31.20
N ILE A 27 -10.21 12.63 -32.18
CA ILE A 27 -9.51 11.36 -31.94
C ILE A 27 -8.33 11.57 -31.00
N THR A 28 -7.51 12.60 -31.21
CA THR A 28 -6.37 12.91 -30.32
C THR A 28 -6.81 13.14 -28.88
N VAL A 29 -7.87 13.93 -28.67
CA VAL A 29 -8.42 14.17 -27.34
C VAL A 29 -8.88 12.87 -26.69
N VAL A 30 -9.63 12.03 -27.41
CA VAL A 30 -10.10 10.73 -26.90
C VAL A 30 -8.92 9.83 -26.51
N LEU A 31 -7.88 9.76 -27.35
CA LEU A 31 -6.69 8.95 -27.08
C LEU A 31 -5.93 9.45 -25.85
N ILE A 32 -5.73 10.76 -25.73
CA ILE A 32 -5.04 11.35 -24.58
C ILE A 32 -5.85 11.11 -23.30
N SER A 33 -7.17 11.33 -23.33
CA SER A 33 -8.04 11.07 -22.18
C SER A 33 -7.96 9.60 -21.75
N GLY A 34 -8.02 8.66 -22.69
CA GLY A 34 -7.87 7.24 -22.39
C GLY A 34 -6.52 6.91 -21.75
N LEU A 35 -5.44 7.49 -22.27
CA LEU A 35 -4.09 7.28 -21.73
C LEU A 35 -3.95 7.83 -20.30
N LEU A 36 -4.49 9.01 -20.02
CA LEU A 36 -4.42 9.62 -18.69
C LEU A 36 -5.16 8.78 -17.64
N VAL A 37 -6.32 8.22 -18.01
CA VAL A 37 -7.08 7.31 -17.12
C VAL A 37 -6.27 6.03 -16.85
N ALA A 38 -5.71 5.41 -17.89
CA ALA A 38 -4.89 4.21 -17.76
C ALA A 38 -3.64 4.45 -16.90
N ALA A 39 -2.96 5.57 -17.11
CA ALA A 39 -1.79 5.96 -16.31
C ALA A 39 -2.15 6.22 -14.84
N GLY A 40 -3.31 6.83 -14.58
CA GLY A 40 -3.81 7.03 -13.22
C GLY A 40 -4.04 5.71 -12.46
N GLY A 41 -4.68 4.73 -13.12
CA GLY A 41 -4.87 3.39 -12.54
C GLY A 41 -3.55 2.69 -12.24
N PHE A 42 -2.62 2.67 -13.20
CA PHE A 42 -1.32 2.03 -13.02
C PHE A 42 -0.52 2.60 -11.83
N VAL A 43 -0.55 3.92 -11.63
CA VAL A 43 0.13 4.56 -10.49
C VAL A 43 -0.49 4.15 -9.16
N SER A 44 -1.82 4.03 -9.09
CA SER A 44 -2.51 3.57 -7.88
C SER A 44 -2.14 2.12 -7.54
N ASP A 45 -2.14 1.23 -8.53
CA ASP A 45 -1.77 -0.18 -8.35
C ASP A 45 -0.31 -0.32 -7.90
N GLU A 46 0.59 0.51 -8.44
CA GLU A 46 1.99 0.50 -8.02
C GLU A 46 2.18 1.02 -6.58
N ARG A 47 1.40 2.03 -6.16
CA ARG A 47 1.41 2.50 -4.77
C ARG A 47 0.91 1.43 -3.79
N GLU A 48 -0.12 0.69 -4.17
CA GLU A 48 -0.64 -0.43 -3.38
C GLU A 48 0.43 -1.52 -3.22
N ARG A 49 1.05 -1.93 -4.33
CA ARG A 49 2.12 -2.95 -4.33
C ARG A 49 3.34 -2.55 -3.52
N VAL A 50 3.78 -1.30 -3.61
CA VAL A 50 4.91 -0.78 -2.83
C VAL A 50 4.55 -0.78 -1.34
N THR A 51 3.34 -0.33 -0.99
CA THR A 51 2.85 -0.35 0.40
C THR A 51 2.83 -1.77 0.96
N GLU A 52 2.29 -2.72 0.20
CA GLU A 52 2.25 -4.15 0.58
C GLU A 52 3.66 -4.70 0.82
N THR A 53 4.59 -4.45 -0.10
CA THR A 53 5.98 -4.93 -0.01
C THR A 53 6.70 -4.33 1.20
N GLU A 54 6.52 -3.04 1.46
CA GLU A 54 7.13 -2.39 2.63
C GLU A 54 6.55 -2.91 3.94
N LEU A 55 5.22 -3.10 4.01
CA LEU A 55 4.55 -3.71 5.16
C LEU A 55 5.04 -5.13 5.42
N ASP A 56 5.24 -5.94 4.38
CA ASP A 56 5.75 -7.31 4.49
C ASP A 56 7.17 -7.33 5.09
N VAL A 57 8.06 -6.45 4.62
CA VAL A 57 9.40 -6.29 5.18
C VAL A 57 9.37 -5.83 6.64
N VAL A 58 8.52 -4.86 6.97
CA VAL A 58 8.36 -4.35 8.34
C VAL A 58 7.83 -5.43 9.27
N GLY A 59 6.79 -6.15 8.84
CA GLY A 59 6.17 -7.23 9.61
C GLY A 59 7.14 -8.39 9.84
N ASN A 60 7.86 -8.83 8.80
CA ASN A 60 8.86 -9.89 8.91
C ASN A 60 10.04 -9.48 9.82
N ARG A 61 10.43 -8.21 9.80
CA ARG A 61 11.46 -7.69 10.71
C ARG A 61 11.00 -7.68 12.17
N LEU A 62 9.75 -7.31 12.43
CA LEU A 62 9.17 -7.36 13.77
C LEU A 62 9.01 -8.81 14.25
N ALA A 63 8.49 -9.70 13.41
CA ALA A 63 8.37 -11.14 13.69
C ALA A 63 9.73 -11.73 14.09
N ALA A 64 10.78 -11.54 13.29
CA ALA A 64 12.12 -12.02 13.64
C ALA A 64 12.66 -11.44 14.97
N GLY A 65 12.30 -10.20 15.31
CA GLY A 65 12.61 -9.60 16.61
C GLY A 65 11.90 -10.31 17.76
N ILE A 66 10.60 -10.61 17.59
CA ILE A 66 9.78 -11.33 18.58
C ILE A 66 10.33 -12.74 18.79
N GLU A 67 10.59 -13.48 17.71
CA GLU A 67 11.15 -14.84 17.76
C GLU A 67 12.52 -14.87 18.43
N SER A 68 13.36 -13.86 18.18
CA SER A 68 14.66 -13.74 18.86
C SER A 68 14.50 -13.48 20.35
N VAL A 69 13.58 -12.61 20.75
CA VAL A 69 13.33 -12.29 22.17
C VAL A 69 12.72 -13.48 22.90
N ASP A 70 11.76 -14.16 22.28
CA ASP A 70 11.15 -15.38 22.81
C ASP A 70 12.18 -16.48 23.03
N ARG A 71 13.02 -16.79 22.03
CA ARG A 71 14.07 -17.82 22.15
C ARG A 71 15.09 -17.53 23.24
N ILE A 72 15.45 -16.26 23.43
CA ILE A 72 16.37 -15.84 24.50
C ILE A 72 15.66 -15.90 25.86
N GLY A 73 14.41 -15.46 25.94
CA GLY A 73 13.64 -15.46 27.18
C GLY A 73 13.22 -16.84 27.66
N ALA A 74 12.94 -17.76 26.73
CA ALA A 74 12.58 -19.15 27.02
C ALA A 74 13.79 -20.00 27.46
N ALA A 75 15.02 -19.47 27.37
CA ALA A 75 16.20 -20.16 27.84
C ALA A 75 16.21 -20.30 29.39
N PRO A 76 16.89 -21.33 29.95
CA PRO A 76 16.87 -21.55 31.39
C PRO A 76 17.74 -20.52 32.13
N GLY A 77 17.11 -19.67 32.94
CA GLY A 77 17.80 -18.75 33.86
C GLY A 77 17.50 -17.28 33.62
N GLU A 78 16.86 -16.93 32.52
CA GLU A 78 16.38 -15.58 32.23
C GLU A 78 15.04 -15.28 32.94
N SER A 79 14.89 -14.07 33.47
CA SER A 79 13.66 -13.65 34.18
C SER A 79 12.80 -12.68 33.37
N ARG A 80 13.43 -11.88 32.48
CA ARG A 80 12.77 -10.89 31.61
C ARG A 80 13.77 -10.45 30.53
N VAL A 81 13.31 -10.37 29.29
CA VAL A 81 14.12 -9.90 28.15
C VAL A 81 13.37 -8.77 27.47
N GLU A 82 14.06 -7.69 27.14
CA GLU A 82 13.48 -6.52 26.48
C GLU A 82 14.35 -6.14 25.28
N ALA A 83 13.71 -5.88 24.14
CA ALA A 83 14.39 -5.42 22.94
C ALA A 83 13.56 -4.36 22.20
N THR A 84 14.23 -3.29 21.78
CA THR A 84 13.60 -2.26 20.95
C THR A 84 13.91 -2.52 19.48
N VAL A 85 12.85 -2.64 18.68
CA VAL A 85 12.90 -2.73 17.22
C VAL A 85 12.49 -1.39 16.63
N ARG A 86 13.41 -0.78 15.88
CA ARG A 86 13.16 0.48 15.19
C ARG A 86 12.52 0.22 13.83
N LEU A 87 11.22 0.44 13.73
CA LEU A 87 10.48 0.37 12.48
C LEU A 87 10.26 1.80 11.94
N PRO A 88 10.09 1.95 10.61
CA PRO A 88 9.67 3.23 10.06
C PRO A 88 8.34 3.68 10.68
N PRO A 89 8.13 4.97 10.96
CA PRO A 89 6.82 5.45 11.41
C PRO A 89 5.77 5.46 10.29
N ARG A 90 6.20 5.25 9.04
CA ARG A 90 5.39 5.31 7.83
C ARG A 90 5.91 4.34 6.77
N VAL A 91 5.01 3.79 5.97
CA VAL A 91 5.29 3.01 4.75
C VAL A 91 4.66 3.72 3.56
N ALA A 92 5.37 3.85 2.44
CA ALA A 92 4.93 4.60 1.26
C ALA A 92 4.38 6.01 1.56
N GLY A 93 4.81 6.64 2.66
CA GLY A 93 4.34 7.95 3.13
C GLY A 93 3.06 7.94 4.00
N THR A 94 2.37 6.81 4.12
CA THR A 94 1.20 6.64 4.98
C THR A 94 1.57 6.05 6.34
N THR A 95 0.78 6.37 7.36
CA THR A 95 0.79 5.66 8.64
C THR A 95 0.26 4.24 8.47
N TYR A 96 0.64 3.37 9.40
CA TYR A 96 0.13 2.02 9.51
C TYR A 96 0.04 1.62 10.98
N THR A 97 -0.78 0.61 11.25
CA THR A 97 -0.97 0.00 12.56
C THR A 97 -0.54 -1.46 12.51
N ILE A 98 -0.04 -1.97 13.63
CA ILE A 98 0.33 -3.36 13.85
C ILE A 98 -0.59 -3.92 14.94
N GLU A 99 -1.25 -5.03 14.64
CA GLU A 99 -2.07 -5.79 15.58
C GLU A 99 -1.46 -7.17 15.80
N VAL A 100 -1.26 -7.55 17.05
CA VAL A 100 -0.77 -8.88 17.44
C VAL A 100 -1.95 -9.77 17.74
N LEU A 101 -2.07 -10.90 17.03
CA LEU A 101 -3.13 -11.88 17.18
C LEU A 101 -2.58 -13.17 17.80
N PRO A 102 -2.70 -13.37 19.12
CA PRO A 102 -2.16 -14.55 19.80
C PRO A 102 -2.82 -15.87 19.39
N ALA A 103 -4.08 -15.84 18.96
CA ALA A 103 -4.82 -17.05 18.62
C ALA A 103 -4.28 -17.77 17.38
N SER A 104 -3.69 -17.01 16.44
CA SER A 104 -3.09 -17.53 15.21
C SER A 104 -1.58 -17.34 15.14
N ASN A 105 -0.96 -16.73 16.16
CA ASN A 105 0.44 -16.29 16.15
C ASN A 105 0.77 -15.46 14.90
N GLU A 106 -0.05 -14.44 14.63
CA GLU A 106 0.12 -13.56 13.47
C GLU A 106 0.21 -12.10 13.89
N LEU A 107 0.97 -11.34 13.11
CA LEU A 107 0.97 -9.89 13.07
C LEU A 107 0.11 -9.45 11.88
N VAL A 108 -0.86 -8.57 12.12
CA VAL A 108 -1.66 -7.93 11.07
C VAL A 108 -1.23 -6.49 10.97
N LEU A 109 -0.66 -6.11 9.83
CA LEU A 109 -0.22 -4.75 9.56
C LEU A 109 -1.17 -4.12 8.55
N THR A 110 -1.71 -2.94 8.87
CA THR A 110 -2.69 -2.24 8.03
C THR A 110 -2.27 -0.80 7.80
N SER A 111 -2.12 -0.41 6.52
CA SER A 111 -1.89 0.98 6.10
C SER A 111 -3.20 1.75 5.95
N THR A 112 -3.12 3.09 5.98
CA THR A 112 -4.31 3.96 5.88
C THR A 112 -4.62 4.43 4.46
N ASP A 113 -3.61 4.72 3.62
CA ASP A 113 -3.83 5.20 2.24
C ASP A 113 -2.64 4.84 1.32
N PRO A 114 -2.80 3.87 0.39
CA PRO A 114 -3.96 3.01 0.21
C PRO A 114 -4.16 2.07 1.43
N GLU A 115 -5.40 1.62 1.66
CA GLU A 115 -5.69 0.62 2.68
C GLU A 115 -5.22 -0.76 2.21
N VAL A 116 -4.11 -1.22 2.77
CA VAL A 116 -3.49 -2.52 2.47
C VAL A 116 -3.30 -3.26 3.78
N THR A 117 -3.57 -4.56 3.78
CA THR A 117 -3.38 -5.41 4.96
C THR A 117 -2.46 -6.57 4.64
N VAL A 118 -1.39 -6.69 5.42
CA VAL A 118 -0.41 -7.79 5.35
C VAL A 118 -0.49 -8.62 6.63
N ARG A 119 -0.42 -9.94 6.49
CA ARG A 119 -0.37 -10.88 7.61
C ARG A 119 0.97 -11.58 7.63
N VAL A 120 1.66 -11.54 8.77
CA VAL A 120 2.95 -12.19 8.97
C VAL A 120 2.85 -13.15 10.14
N SER A 121 3.16 -14.42 9.91
CA SER A 121 3.22 -15.43 10.98
C SER A 121 4.46 -15.24 11.86
N VAL A 122 4.34 -15.60 13.13
CA VAL A 122 5.43 -15.54 14.11
C VAL A 122 5.58 -16.92 14.76
N GLU A 123 6.82 -17.40 14.85
CA GLU A 123 7.13 -18.69 15.48
C GLU A 123 7.66 -18.51 16.90
N THR A 124 6.77 -18.59 17.91
CA THR A 124 7.15 -18.51 19.34
C THR A 124 6.83 -19.78 20.11
N GLU A 125 7.67 -20.10 21.10
CA GLU A 125 7.43 -21.13 22.11
C GLU A 125 6.48 -20.62 23.20
N THR A 126 6.55 -19.33 23.50
CA THR A 126 5.67 -18.67 24.48
C THR A 126 4.49 -17.99 23.78
N SER A 127 3.32 -17.97 24.43
CA SER A 127 2.15 -17.30 23.88
C SER A 127 2.37 -15.78 23.75
N LEU A 128 1.91 -15.23 22.64
CA LEU A 128 1.89 -13.78 22.41
C LEU A 128 0.80 -13.10 23.26
N VAL A 129 0.98 -11.82 23.55
CA VAL A 129 -0.03 -10.96 24.19
C VAL A 129 -0.68 -10.09 23.13
N ALA A 130 -2.02 -10.08 23.12
CA ALA A 130 -2.79 -9.27 22.20
C ALA A 130 -2.49 -7.78 22.45
N SER A 131 -2.08 -7.09 21.40
CA SER A 131 -1.68 -5.69 21.47
C SER A 131 -1.90 -5.02 20.11
N ARG A 132 -2.01 -3.69 20.14
CA ARG A 132 -2.15 -2.86 18.96
C ARG A 132 -1.26 -1.65 19.12
N VAL A 133 -0.33 -1.46 18.19
CA VAL A 133 0.65 -0.38 18.21
C VAL A 133 0.69 0.32 16.85
N ASP A 134 1.05 1.59 16.85
CA ASP A 134 1.30 2.32 15.61
C ASP A 134 2.72 2.05 15.10
N GLY A 135 2.94 2.29 13.80
CA GLY A 135 4.26 2.24 13.22
C GLY A 135 5.26 3.17 13.92
N GLY A 136 6.50 2.71 14.09
CA GLY A 136 7.55 3.46 14.76
C GLY A 136 8.48 2.57 15.57
N ASP A 137 9.09 3.14 16.60
CA ASP A 137 9.88 2.36 17.55
C ASP A 137 8.95 1.50 18.40
N VAL A 138 9.23 0.20 18.44
CA VAL A 138 8.42 -0.79 19.13
C VAL A 138 9.31 -1.55 20.10
N THR A 139 8.86 -1.71 21.33
CA THR A 139 9.51 -2.49 22.38
C THR A 139 8.83 -3.84 22.52
N ILE A 140 9.64 -4.89 22.47
CA ILE A 140 9.23 -6.28 22.68
C ILE A 140 9.69 -6.67 24.07
N THR A 141 8.75 -7.14 24.90
CA THR A 141 9.04 -7.60 26.25
C THR A 141 8.65 -9.06 26.39
N TYR A 142 9.60 -9.90 26.80
CA TYR A 142 9.35 -11.25 27.26
C TYR A 142 9.17 -11.25 28.77
N ASP A 143 8.09 -11.84 29.24
CA ASP A 143 7.86 -12.16 30.65
C ASP A 143 7.38 -13.61 30.79
N PRO A 144 8.00 -14.43 31.66
CA PRO A 144 7.63 -15.83 31.81
C PRO A 144 6.21 -16.05 32.37
N ALA A 145 5.61 -15.03 33.01
CA ALA A 145 4.27 -15.11 33.57
C ALA A 145 3.17 -14.65 32.59
N SER A 146 3.46 -13.69 31.71
CA SER A 146 2.46 -13.10 30.80
C SER A 146 2.70 -13.38 29.32
N GLY A 147 3.88 -13.85 28.93
CA GLY A 147 4.24 -14.14 27.54
C GLY A 147 5.00 -13.00 26.87
N VAL A 148 4.92 -12.94 25.53
CA VAL A 148 5.62 -11.91 24.73
C VAL A 148 4.67 -10.78 24.37
N GLU A 149 4.98 -9.57 24.81
CA GLU A 149 4.21 -8.35 24.61
C GLU A 149 4.93 -7.39 23.66
N VAL A 150 4.15 -6.66 22.87
CA VAL A 150 4.60 -5.65 21.91
C VAL A 150 3.96 -4.30 22.27
N ALA A 151 4.78 -3.29 22.52
CA ALA A 151 4.34 -1.94 22.92
C ALA A 151 5.13 -0.86 22.17
N SER A 152 4.57 0.33 21.95
CA SER A 152 5.25 1.49 21.34
C SER A 152 5.68 2.52 22.37
#